data_AF-A0A0G2IA44-F1
#
_entry.id   AF-A0A0G2IA44-F1
#
_cell.length_a   1.000
_cell.length_b   1.000
_cell.length_c   1.000
_cell.angle_alpha   90.00
_cell.angle_beta   90.00
_cell.angle_gamma   90.00
#
_symmetry.space_group_name_H-M   'P 1'
#
loop_
_entity.id
_entity.type
_entity.pdbx_description
1 polymer ?
#
loop_
_entity_poly.entity_id
_entity_poly.type
_entity_poly.pdbx_seq_one_letter_code
_entity_poly.pdbx_strand_id
1 'polypeptide(L)'
;MPPTMKRPHARIGWWRWKWLMLKHMRSPLRLRGSIVRLRHRNKHPYLALLRLCLPTISLSWSFPIPEPLPPMRLVDDPQLCWTRRCEGDLKNLQAIPIWCSRDTPLRSLYRLYEAIMAGDDMYAVIQYELEYFWYQSGRSWELHRIPDPRDSNPIRYAIIACIVEAMPASFNFKLSIGMRRDENNVDPTESGYAPYESVAGPLWTKHVPPVDKQYLRDVMPERMLDSQGRLVLHEEADSEIFNKRNLVASEGMFYRI
;
A
#
# COMPACT_ATOMS: atom_id res chain seq x y z
N MET A 1 -55.14 30.96 -33.23
CA MET A 1 -53.90 30.61 -32.49
C MET A 1 -54.30 29.90 -31.21
N PRO A 2 -53.78 28.69 -30.91
CA PRO A 2 -54.11 28.00 -29.66
C PRO A 2 -53.34 28.64 -28.49
N PRO A 3 -53.91 28.70 -27.27
CA PRO A 3 -53.21 29.25 -26.12
C PRO A 3 -52.09 28.32 -25.69
N THR A 4 -50.86 28.84 -25.60
CA THR A 4 -49.71 28.15 -25.01
C THR A 4 -49.99 27.83 -23.54
N MET A 5 -50.14 26.54 -23.22
CA MET A 5 -50.17 26.05 -21.83
C MET A 5 -48.82 26.35 -21.16
N LYS A 6 -48.81 27.30 -20.21
CA LYS A 6 -47.66 27.50 -19.32
C LYS A 6 -47.53 26.27 -18.43
N ARG A 7 -46.48 25.48 -18.64
CA ARG A 7 -46.13 24.36 -17.75
C ARG A 7 -45.93 24.91 -16.33
N PRO A 8 -46.50 24.29 -15.29
CA PRO A 8 -46.27 24.74 -13.93
C PRO A 8 -44.79 24.53 -13.59
N HIS A 9 -44.08 25.63 -13.34
CA HIS A 9 -42.73 25.58 -12.82
C HIS A 9 -42.83 24.97 -11.42
N ALA A 10 -42.51 23.69 -11.28
CA ALA A 10 -42.56 23.02 -9.99
C ALA A 10 -41.65 23.79 -9.03
N ARG A 11 -42.24 24.48 -8.04
CA ARG A 11 -41.49 25.09 -6.94
C ARG A 11 -40.89 23.93 -6.15
N ILE A 12 -39.64 23.60 -6.47
CA ILE A 12 -38.85 22.65 -5.69
C ILE A 12 -38.76 23.27 -4.30
N GLY A 13 -39.48 22.70 -3.34
CA GLY A 13 -39.47 23.18 -1.96
C GLY A 13 -38.04 23.25 -1.46
N TRP A 14 -37.73 24.28 -0.65
CA TRP A 14 -36.38 24.53 -0.14
C TRP A 14 -35.73 23.29 0.50
N TRP A 15 -36.53 22.42 1.12
CA TRP A 15 -36.12 21.10 1.63
C TRP A 15 -35.67 20.12 0.55
N ARG A 16 -36.38 20.06 -0.58
CA ARG A 16 -36.03 19.20 -1.71
C ARG A 16 -34.79 19.73 -2.43
N TRP A 17 -34.61 21.06 -2.50
CA TRP A 17 -33.40 21.69 -3.01
C TRP A 17 -32.21 21.45 -2.07
N LYS A 18 -32.36 21.64 -0.75
CA LYS A 18 -31.32 21.29 0.24
C LYS A 18 -30.98 19.81 0.23
N TRP A 19 -31.97 18.92 0.11
CA TRP A 19 -31.76 17.48 0.01
C TRP A 19 -31.04 17.12 -1.29
N LEU A 20 -31.38 17.75 -2.42
CA LEU A 20 -30.65 17.59 -3.67
C LEU A 20 -29.21 18.14 -3.56
N MET A 21 -28.99 19.29 -2.92
CA MET A 21 -27.64 19.80 -2.68
C MET A 21 -26.84 18.85 -1.81
N LEU A 22 -27.37 18.40 -0.66
CA LEU A 22 -26.77 17.36 0.18
C LEU A 22 -26.59 16.03 -0.56
N LYS A 23 -27.43 15.72 -1.55
CA LYS A 23 -27.30 14.54 -2.40
C LYS A 23 -26.08 14.64 -3.32
N HIS A 24 -25.79 15.83 -3.85
CA HIS A 24 -24.67 16.09 -4.76
C HIS A 24 -23.38 16.53 -4.04
N MET A 25 -23.45 16.87 -2.75
CA MET A 25 -22.28 17.07 -1.89
C MET A 25 -21.44 15.80 -1.86
N ARG A 26 -20.35 15.79 -2.63
CA ARG A 26 -19.30 14.77 -2.56
C ARG A 26 -18.29 15.24 -1.51
N SER A 27 -18.38 14.71 -0.30
CA SER A 27 -17.28 14.90 0.64
C SER A 27 -16.06 14.10 0.16
N PRO A 28 -14.83 14.60 0.35
CA PRO A 28 -13.61 13.86 0.01
C PRO A 28 -13.56 12.50 0.72
N LEU A 29 -14.25 12.39 1.86
CA LEU A 29 -14.37 11.16 2.65
C LEU A 29 -15.29 10.10 2.03
N ARG A 30 -16.03 10.42 0.96
CA ARG A 30 -16.94 9.51 0.24
C ARG A 30 -17.83 8.67 1.18
N LEU A 31 -18.34 9.26 2.26
CA LEU A 31 -18.99 8.55 3.38
C LEU A 31 -20.11 7.59 2.96
N ARG A 32 -20.91 7.96 1.96
CA ARG A 32 -21.95 7.07 1.41
C ARG A 32 -21.35 5.81 0.78
N GLY A 33 -20.30 5.96 -0.02
CA GLY A 33 -19.57 4.84 -0.59
C GLY A 33 -18.92 3.99 0.49
N SER A 34 -18.35 4.62 1.52
CA SER A 34 -17.81 3.91 2.68
C SER A 34 -18.87 3.07 3.40
N ILE A 35 -20.08 3.60 3.61
CA ILE A 35 -21.19 2.86 4.22
C ILE A 35 -21.62 1.68 3.34
N VAL A 36 -21.74 1.87 2.02
CA VAL A 36 -22.06 0.78 1.08
C VAL A 36 -21.03 -0.33 1.18
N ARG A 37 -19.74 0.02 1.18
CA ARG A 37 -18.64 -0.93 1.35
C ARG A 37 -18.69 -1.68 2.67
N LEU A 38 -18.90 -0.97 3.78
CA LEU A 38 -18.96 -1.55 5.11
C LEU A 38 -20.14 -2.50 5.30
N ARG A 39 -21.26 -2.31 4.58
CA ARG A 39 -22.45 -3.18 4.65
C ARG A 39 -22.17 -4.63 4.24
N HIS A 40 -21.20 -4.88 3.38
CA HIS A 40 -20.90 -6.23 2.91
C HIS A 40 -20.36 -7.15 4.01
N ARG A 41 -19.66 -6.58 5.01
CA ARG A 41 -18.99 -7.34 6.08
C ARG A 41 -19.47 -6.99 7.48
N ASN A 42 -20.19 -5.88 7.65
CA ASN A 42 -20.61 -5.40 8.96
C ASN A 42 -22.14 -5.31 9.05
N LYS A 43 -22.72 -6.01 10.05
CA LYS A 43 -24.15 -5.90 10.40
C LYS A 43 -24.57 -4.46 10.73
N HIS A 44 -23.64 -3.68 11.29
CA HIS A 44 -23.86 -2.28 11.69
C HIS A 44 -22.86 -1.35 10.99
N PRO A 45 -23.07 -1.00 9.71
CA PRO A 45 -22.10 -0.26 8.89
C PRO A 45 -21.82 1.15 9.39
N TYR A 46 -22.82 1.83 9.99
CA TYR A 46 -22.64 3.16 10.56
C TYR A 46 -21.79 3.13 11.84
N LEU A 47 -21.96 2.09 12.67
CA LEU A 47 -21.12 1.87 13.85
C LEU A 47 -19.68 1.54 13.42
N ALA A 48 -19.51 0.71 12.38
CA ALA A 48 -18.20 0.41 11.81
C ALA A 48 -17.50 1.68 11.30
N LEU A 49 -18.24 2.56 10.59
CA LEU A 49 -17.71 3.84 10.15
C LEU A 49 -17.32 4.74 11.34
N LEU A 50 -18.17 4.82 12.37
CA LEU A 50 -17.87 5.58 13.58
C LEU A 50 -16.58 5.09 14.23
N ARG A 51 -16.39 3.77 14.33
CA ARG A 51 -15.16 3.16 14.87
C ARG A 51 -13.91 3.53 14.08
N LEU A 52 -14.00 3.71 12.75
CA LEU A 52 -12.89 4.19 11.94
C LEU A 52 -12.51 5.64 12.26
N CYS A 53 -13.44 6.45 12.75
CA CYS A 53 -13.19 7.83 13.14
C CYS A 53 -12.66 7.96 14.57
N LEU A 54 -12.84 6.93 15.42
CA LEU A 54 -12.36 6.96 16.80
C LEU A 54 -10.81 6.85 16.82
N PRO A 55 -10.13 7.58 17.72
CA PRO A 55 -8.70 7.41 17.91
C PRO A 55 -8.37 5.98 18.37
N THR A 56 -7.15 5.53 18.10
CA THR A 56 -6.70 4.23 18.61
C THR A 56 -6.59 4.24 20.14
N ILE A 57 -6.40 3.07 20.73
CA ILE A 57 -6.11 2.92 22.17
C ILE A 57 -4.91 3.79 22.59
N SER A 58 -3.96 4.02 21.67
CA SER A 58 -2.80 4.89 21.87
C SER A 58 -3.05 6.39 21.63
N LEU A 59 -4.32 6.83 21.51
CA LEU A 59 -4.72 8.20 21.18
C LEU A 59 -4.11 8.74 19.87
N SER A 60 -3.56 7.86 19.04
CA SER A 60 -2.99 8.21 17.74
C SER A 60 -4.08 8.20 16.68
N TRP A 61 -3.94 9.11 15.71
CA TRP A 61 -4.74 9.08 14.50
C TRP A 61 -4.37 7.89 13.61
N SER A 62 -3.08 7.56 13.54
CA SER A 62 -2.60 6.47 12.70
C SER A 62 -2.84 5.12 13.36
N PHE A 63 -3.19 4.12 12.57
CA PHE A 63 -3.28 2.77 13.08
C PHE A 63 -1.88 2.23 13.46
N PRO A 64 -1.75 1.47 14.56
CA PRO A 64 -0.51 0.81 14.89
C PRO A 64 -0.19 -0.26 13.84
N ILE A 65 1.10 -0.61 13.75
CA ILE A 65 1.53 -1.75 12.93
C ILE A 65 0.93 -3.01 13.59
N PRO A 66 0.13 -3.82 12.86
CA PRO A 66 -0.33 -5.10 13.36
C PRO A 66 0.87 -5.98 13.74
N GLU A 67 0.68 -6.96 14.62
CA GLU A 67 1.74 -7.89 14.97
C GLU A 67 2.36 -8.51 13.70
N PRO A 68 3.65 -8.22 13.40
CA PRO A 68 4.29 -8.70 12.19
C PRO A 68 4.46 -10.21 12.23
N LEU A 69 4.12 -10.89 11.14
CA LEU A 69 4.36 -12.32 11.06
C LEU A 69 5.86 -12.64 11.09
N PRO A 70 6.29 -13.69 11.82
CA PRO A 70 7.65 -14.19 11.73
C PRO A 70 7.93 -14.72 10.31
N PRO A 71 9.15 -14.53 9.77
CA PRO A 71 9.52 -15.06 8.46
C PRO A 71 9.23 -16.56 8.32
N MET A 72 9.55 -17.35 9.34
CA MET A 72 9.29 -18.81 9.34
C MET A 72 7.82 -19.18 9.21
N ARG A 73 6.90 -18.40 9.81
CA ARG A 73 5.46 -18.68 9.70
C ARG A 73 4.95 -18.49 8.27
N LEU A 74 5.54 -17.55 7.52
CA LEU A 74 5.21 -17.32 6.11
C LEU A 74 5.83 -18.39 5.20
N VAL A 75 6.97 -18.97 5.60
CA VAL A 75 7.60 -20.09 4.91
C VAL A 75 6.82 -21.39 5.09
N ASP A 76 6.28 -21.62 6.28
CA ASP A 76 5.47 -22.80 6.61
C ASP A 76 4.07 -22.74 6.01
N ASP A 77 3.47 -21.55 5.98
CA ASP A 77 2.13 -21.29 5.45
C ASP A 77 2.13 -20.00 4.59
N PRO A 78 2.55 -20.09 3.31
CA PRO A 78 2.52 -18.95 2.39
C PRO A 78 1.13 -18.32 2.23
N GLN A 79 0.09 -19.14 2.31
CA GLN A 79 -1.30 -18.71 2.13
C GLN A 79 -1.77 -17.81 3.30
N LEU A 80 -1.08 -17.84 4.44
CA LEU A 80 -1.38 -16.99 5.58
C LEU A 80 -1.38 -15.49 5.24
N CYS A 81 -0.50 -15.06 4.33
CA CYS A 81 -0.48 -13.69 3.82
C CYS A 81 -1.83 -13.35 3.15
N TRP A 82 -2.31 -14.21 2.26
CA TRP A 82 -3.60 -14.02 1.59
C TRP A 82 -4.78 -14.07 2.57
N THR A 83 -4.77 -15.05 3.48
CA THR A 83 -5.80 -15.24 4.51
C THR A 83 -5.94 -13.98 5.38
N ARG A 84 -4.85 -13.44 5.92
CA ARG A 84 -4.87 -12.20 6.72
C ARG A 84 -5.46 -11.02 5.98
N ARG A 85 -5.18 -10.89 4.67
CA ARG A 85 -5.75 -9.81 3.84
C ARG A 85 -7.26 -9.99 3.63
N CYS A 86 -7.72 -11.23 3.44
CA CYS A 86 -9.12 -11.55 3.22
C CYS A 86 -9.95 -11.42 4.50
N GLU A 87 -9.46 -11.95 5.62
CA GLU A 87 -10.10 -11.85 6.93
C GLU A 87 -10.11 -10.40 7.44
N GLY A 88 -9.02 -9.66 7.18
CA GLY A 88 -8.92 -8.23 7.48
C GLY A 88 -9.72 -7.32 6.55
N ASP A 89 -10.40 -7.85 5.54
CA ASP A 89 -11.17 -7.10 4.51
C ASP A 89 -10.34 -5.99 3.83
N LEU A 90 -9.02 -6.20 3.69
CA LEU A 90 -8.06 -5.14 3.37
C LEU A 90 -8.38 -4.41 2.06
N LYS A 91 -8.70 -5.16 1.00
CA LYS A 91 -9.03 -4.59 -0.32
C LYS A 91 -10.24 -3.67 -0.26
N ASN A 92 -11.22 -3.99 0.59
CA ASN A 92 -12.39 -3.14 0.78
C ASN A 92 -12.06 -1.90 1.62
N LEU A 93 -11.25 -2.07 2.68
CA LEU A 93 -10.80 -0.99 3.54
C LEU A 93 -9.91 0.03 2.81
N GLN A 94 -9.03 -0.42 1.92
CA GLN A 94 -8.21 0.44 1.05
C GLN A 94 -9.04 1.30 0.08
N ALA A 95 -10.32 0.99 -0.11
CA ALA A 95 -11.24 1.83 -0.89
C ALA A 95 -12.08 2.79 -0.02
N ILE A 96 -11.84 2.83 1.30
CA ILE A 96 -12.52 3.70 2.26
C ILE A 96 -11.56 4.86 2.64
N PRO A 97 -11.84 6.12 2.24
CA PRO A 97 -10.90 7.23 2.45
C PRO A 97 -10.52 7.48 3.91
N ILE A 98 -11.46 7.35 4.85
CA ILE A 98 -11.17 7.54 6.28
C ILE A 98 -10.21 6.47 6.81
N TRP A 99 -10.31 5.23 6.34
CA TRP A 99 -9.37 4.17 6.71
C TRP A 99 -7.99 4.46 6.12
N CYS A 100 -7.92 4.84 4.85
CA CYS A 100 -6.66 5.18 4.17
C CYS A 100 -5.94 6.35 4.84
N SER A 101 -6.69 7.37 5.28
CA SER A 101 -6.13 8.53 5.98
C SER A 101 -5.47 8.19 7.33
N ARG A 102 -5.70 6.98 7.83
CA ARG A 102 -5.14 6.45 9.09
C ARG A 102 -4.12 5.35 8.86
N ASP A 103 -4.02 4.83 7.64
CA ASP A 103 -2.99 3.87 7.29
C ASP A 103 -1.64 4.57 7.16
N THR A 104 -0.55 3.79 7.21
CA THR A 104 0.81 4.35 7.23
C THR A 104 1.71 3.64 6.21
N PRO A 105 2.76 4.30 5.70
CA PRO A 105 3.73 3.64 4.83
C PRO A 105 4.37 2.42 5.51
N LEU A 106 4.67 2.49 6.81
CA LEU A 106 5.19 1.33 7.54
C LEU A 106 4.21 0.16 7.49
N ARG A 107 2.91 0.37 7.76
CA ARG A 107 1.92 -0.71 7.68
C ARG A 107 1.86 -1.34 6.28
N SER A 108 1.95 -0.53 5.23
CA SER A 108 2.02 -1.01 3.85
C SER A 108 3.30 -1.82 3.58
N LEU A 109 4.45 -1.37 4.08
CA LEU A 109 5.72 -2.10 3.96
C LEU A 109 5.71 -3.46 4.67
N TYR A 110 5.09 -3.56 5.85
CA TYR A 110 4.93 -4.85 6.52
C TYR A 110 4.02 -5.79 5.72
N ARG A 111 2.98 -5.27 5.05
CA ARG A 111 2.15 -6.07 4.14
C ARG A 111 2.90 -6.51 2.89
N LEU A 112 3.82 -5.69 2.37
CA LEU A 112 4.73 -6.07 1.27
C LEU A 112 5.73 -7.12 1.71
N TYR A 113 6.31 -6.98 2.90
CA TYR A 113 7.17 -7.99 3.50
C TYR A 113 6.44 -9.34 3.62
N GLU A 114 5.20 -9.35 4.14
CA GLU A 114 4.42 -10.58 4.27
C GLU A 114 4.24 -11.28 2.91
N ALA A 115 3.98 -10.50 1.85
CA ALA A 115 3.81 -11.02 0.50
C ALA A 115 5.12 -11.52 -0.14
N ILE A 116 6.22 -10.75 -0.01
CA ILE A 116 7.54 -11.14 -0.55
C ILE A 116 8.08 -12.39 0.13
N MET A 117 7.91 -12.49 1.45
CA MET A 117 8.38 -13.66 2.21
C MET A 117 7.56 -14.92 1.91
N ALA A 118 6.29 -14.77 1.51
CA ALA A 118 5.43 -15.88 1.09
C ALA A 118 5.76 -16.39 -0.34
N GLY A 119 6.67 -15.74 -1.07
CA GLY A 119 7.20 -16.20 -2.34
C GLY A 119 6.39 -15.81 -3.59
N ASP A 120 6.75 -16.42 -4.72
CA ASP A 120 6.30 -16.02 -6.06
C ASP A 120 4.77 -16.12 -6.25
N ASP A 121 4.07 -17.02 -5.56
CA ASP A 121 2.60 -17.13 -5.64
C ASP A 121 1.89 -15.84 -5.17
N MET A 122 2.58 -14.97 -4.43
CA MET A 122 2.04 -13.71 -3.92
C MET A 122 2.36 -12.49 -4.79
N TYR A 123 2.90 -12.65 -6.01
CA TYR A 123 3.20 -11.51 -6.90
C TYR A 123 2.04 -10.53 -7.09
N ALA A 124 0.81 -11.03 -7.26
CA ALA A 124 -0.38 -10.18 -7.41
C ALA A 124 -0.62 -9.33 -6.16
N VAL A 125 -0.35 -9.87 -4.97
CA VAL A 125 -0.49 -9.15 -3.69
C VAL A 125 0.51 -8.01 -3.60
N ILE A 126 1.74 -8.26 -4.02
CA ILE A 126 2.80 -7.24 -4.04
C ILE A 126 2.40 -6.09 -4.96
N GLN A 127 1.90 -6.40 -6.18
CA GLN A 127 1.42 -5.39 -7.12
C GLN A 127 0.30 -4.54 -6.53
N TYR A 128 -0.75 -5.16 -5.98
CA TYR A 128 -1.86 -4.40 -5.37
C TYR A 128 -1.39 -3.48 -4.24
N GLU A 129 -0.44 -3.93 -3.43
CA GLU A 129 0.06 -3.14 -2.30
C GLU A 129 1.00 -2.01 -2.74
N LEU A 130 1.85 -2.24 -3.75
CA LEU A 130 2.68 -1.20 -4.34
C LEU A 130 1.86 -0.15 -5.08
N GLU A 131 0.80 -0.57 -5.79
CA GLU A 131 -0.16 0.33 -6.44
C GLU A 131 -0.88 1.18 -5.38
N TYR A 132 -1.36 0.54 -4.31
CA TYR A 132 -1.95 1.25 -3.18
C TYR A 132 -0.97 2.30 -2.60
N PHE A 133 0.29 1.92 -2.35
CA PHE A 133 1.33 2.82 -1.84
C PHE A 133 1.57 4.00 -2.80
N TRP A 134 1.66 3.72 -4.10
CA TRP A 134 1.88 4.73 -5.14
C TRP A 134 0.83 5.83 -5.06
N TYR A 135 -0.45 5.47 -4.97
CA TYR A 135 -1.55 6.46 -4.92
C TYR A 135 -1.71 7.16 -3.56
N GLN A 136 -0.97 6.78 -2.52
CA GLN A 136 -0.92 7.57 -1.28
C GLN A 136 0.01 8.78 -1.47
N SER A 137 -0.50 9.86 -2.03
CA SER A 137 0.28 11.09 -2.33
C SER A 137 0.53 12.02 -1.13
N GLY A 138 0.01 11.69 0.06
CA GLY A 138 0.16 12.52 1.25
C GLY A 138 1.61 12.63 1.72
N ARG A 139 1.97 13.75 2.37
CA ARG A 139 3.34 14.03 2.86
C ARG A 139 3.94 12.90 3.69
N SER A 140 3.16 12.21 4.52
CA SER A 140 3.64 11.08 5.33
C SER A 140 4.07 9.86 4.50
N TRP A 141 3.71 9.79 3.23
CA TRP A 141 4.00 8.69 2.28
C TRP A 141 5.09 9.05 1.26
N GLU A 142 5.79 10.17 1.46
CA GLU A 142 7.02 10.48 0.73
C GLU A 142 8.13 9.50 1.13
N LEU A 143 8.82 8.90 0.15
CA LEU A 143 9.78 7.82 0.41
C LEU A 143 10.89 8.23 1.39
N HIS A 144 11.48 9.41 1.20
CA HIS A 144 12.53 9.93 2.08
C HIS A 144 12.09 10.17 3.53
N ARG A 145 10.78 10.24 3.82
CA ARG A 145 10.22 10.46 5.15
C ARG A 145 9.83 9.19 5.88
N ILE A 146 9.91 8.03 5.23
CA ILE A 146 9.56 6.77 5.87
C ILE A 146 10.49 6.57 7.07
N PRO A 147 9.96 6.51 8.30
CA PRO A 147 10.79 6.36 9.48
C PRO A 147 11.42 4.97 9.51
N ASP A 148 12.60 4.88 10.12
CA ASP A 148 13.27 3.61 10.38
C ASP A 148 12.44 2.78 11.39
N PRO A 149 11.95 1.58 11.02
CA PRO A 149 11.19 0.73 11.94
C PRO A 149 12.04 0.10 13.05
N ARG A 150 13.38 0.05 12.90
CA ARG A 150 14.31 -0.61 13.84
C ARG A 150 13.84 -2.00 14.25
N ASP A 151 13.44 -2.78 13.25
CA ASP A 151 12.82 -4.08 13.49
C ASP A 151 13.82 -5.06 14.11
N SER A 152 13.40 -5.76 15.16
CA SER A 152 14.24 -6.70 15.91
C SER A 152 14.54 -7.99 15.15
N ASN A 153 13.74 -8.34 14.14
CA ASN A 153 13.98 -9.52 13.32
C ASN A 153 14.87 -9.12 12.11
N PRO A 154 16.10 -9.64 12.01
CA PRO A 154 17.06 -9.19 11.00
C PRO A 154 16.60 -9.50 9.56
N ILE A 155 15.90 -10.62 9.34
CA ILE A 155 15.40 -11.00 8.02
C ILE A 155 14.30 -10.03 7.56
N ARG A 156 13.32 -9.80 8.43
CA ARG A 156 12.23 -8.85 8.15
C ARG A 156 12.76 -7.44 7.97
N TYR A 157 13.71 -7.02 8.80
CA TYR A 157 14.32 -5.70 8.68
C TYR A 157 15.06 -5.52 7.35
N ALA A 158 15.84 -6.51 6.93
CA ALA A 158 16.54 -6.52 5.65
C ALA A 158 15.57 -6.47 4.46
N ILE A 159 14.48 -7.26 4.49
CA ILE A 159 13.47 -7.25 3.43
C ILE A 159 12.81 -5.86 3.33
N ILE A 160 12.37 -5.29 4.45
CA ILE A 160 11.76 -3.95 4.47
C ILE A 160 12.74 -2.89 3.93
N ALA A 161 14.01 -2.97 4.29
CA ALA A 161 15.04 -2.08 3.77
C ALA A 161 15.20 -2.20 2.26
N CYS A 162 15.23 -3.43 1.71
CA CYS A 162 15.30 -3.67 0.27
C CYS A 162 14.09 -3.13 -0.48
N ILE A 163 12.87 -3.37 0.04
CA ILE A 163 11.63 -2.85 -0.56
C ILE A 163 11.70 -1.33 -0.71
N VAL A 164 12.03 -0.64 0.39
CA VAL A 164 12.06 0.82 0.44
C VAL A 164 13.19 1.38 -0.43
N GLU A 165 14.29 0.67 -0.55
CA GLU A 165 15.43 1.08 -1.37
C GLU A 165 15.19 0.86 -2.88
N ALA A 166 14.36 -0.12 -3.26
CA ALA A 166 13.98 -0.37 -4.65
C ALA A 166 12.91 0.61 -5.18
N MET A 167 12.02 1.11 -4.31
CA MET A 167 10.91 2.00 -4.69
C MET A 167 11.31 3.28 -5.45
N PRO A 168 12.39 4.01 -5.13
CA PRO A 168 12.75 5.24 -5.84
C PRO A 168 12.95 5.04 -7.33
N ALA A 169 13.56 3.93 -7.75
CA ALA A 169 13.82 3.66 -9.16
C ALA A 169 12.51 3.46 -9.93
N SER A 170 11.58 2.65 -9.39
CA SER A 170 10.28 2.46 -10.02
C SER A 170 9.39 3.70 -9.99
N PHE A 171 9.46 4.50 -8.93
CA PHE A 171 8.71 5.75 -8.82
C PHE A 171 9.21 6.78 -9.83
N ASN A 172 10.52 6.94 -9.95
CA ASN A 172 11.13 7.86 -10.92
C ASN A 172 10.83 7.43 -12.36
N PHE A 173 10.80 6.12 -12.65
CA PHE A 173 10.34 5.62 -13.95
C PHE A 173 8.89 6.02 -14.25
N LYS A 174 7.97 5.83 -13.29
CA LYS A 174 6.57 6.26 -13.46
C LYS A 174 6.42 7.76 -13.68
N LEU A 175 7.16 8.54 -12.89
CA LEU A 175 7.16 10.00 -13.03
C LEU A 175 7.69 10.44 -14.39
N SER A 176 8.70 9.77 -14.92
CA SER A 176 9.31 10.08 -16.22
C SER A 176 8.38 9.80 -17.39
N ILE A 177 7.49 8.80 -17.29
CA ILE A 177 6.46 8.53 -18.32
C ILE A 177 5.17 9.34 -18.12
N GLY A 178 5.16 10.30 -17.18
CA GLY A 178 4.03 11.22 -16.99
C GLY A 178 2.99 10.80 -15.96
N MET A 179 3.14 9.64 -15.33
CA MET A 179 2.22 9.25 -14.25
C MET A 179 2.44 10.11 -13.00
N ARG A 180 1.35 10.43 -12.29
CA ARG A 180 1.41 11.12 -10.99
C ARG A 180 0.68 10.33 -9.91
N ARG A 181 1.15 10.48 -8.67
CA ARG A 181 0.62 9.79 -7.49
C ARG A 181 -0.79 10.26 -7.10
N ASP A 182 -1.16 11.46 -7.50
CA ASP A 182 -2.47 12.07 -7.27
C ASP A 182 -3.42 11.91 -8.46
N GLU A 183 -3.07 11.05 -9.43
CA GLU A 183 -3.81 10.77 -10.67
C GLU A 183 -3.84 11.94 -11.68
N ASN A 184 -3.24 13.10 -11.36
CA ASN A 184 -3.15 14.24 -12.27
C ASN A 184 -1.98 14.06 -13.24
N ASN A 185 -2.08 13.06 -14.12
CA ASN A 185 -1.03 12.70 -15.06
C ASN A 185 -0.65 13.87 -15.99
N VAL A 186 0.62 13.90 -16.37
CA VAL A 186 1.21 14.93 -17.23
C VAL A 186 1.60 14.28 -18.55
N ASP A 187 1.15 14.87 -19.65
CA ASP A 187 1.49 14.36 -20.97
C ASP A 187 3.01 14.43 -21.21
N PRO A 188 3.62 13.38 -21.80
CA PRO A 188 5.02 13.41 -22.20
C PRO A 188 5.33 14.54 -23.18
N THR A 189 6.54 15.08 -23.10
CA THR A 189 7.04 16.04 -24.09
C THR A 189 7.42 15.35 -25.40
N GLU A 190 7.83 16.11 -26.42
CA GLU A 190 8.30 15.56 -27.71
C GLU A 190 9.46 14.55 -27.56
N SER A 191 10.24 14.62 -26.46
CA SER A 191 11.30 13.67 -26.17
C SER A 191 10.81 12.33 -25.58
N GLY A 192 9.50 12.14 -25.43
CA GLY A 192 8.90 10.94 -24.86
C GLY A 192 8.88 10.86 -23.32
N TYR A 193 9.41 11.87 -22.63
CA TYR A 193 9.43 11.94 -21.16
C TYR A 193 8.70 13.20 -20.65
N ALA A 194 8.04 13.08 -19.50
CA ALA A 194 7.41 14.18 -18.80
C ALA A 194 8.39 14.80 -17.78
N PRO A 195 8.33 16.12 -17.53
CA PRO A 195 9.16 16.77 -16.51
C PRO A 195 8.74 16.31 -15.11
N TYR A 196 9.69 15.93 -14.25
CA TYR A 196 9.42 15.50 -12.88
C TYR A 196 10.57 15.84 -11.92
N GLU A 197 10.24 15.96 -10.64
CA GLU A 197 11.21 16.02 -9.55
C GLU A 197 11.54 14.59 -9.10
N SER A 198 12.83 14.25 -9.07
CA SER A 198 13.25 12.92 -8.65
C SER A 198 12.95 12.68 -7.19
N VAL A 199 12.36 11.53 -6.89
CA VAL A 199 12.11 11.06 -5.53
C VAL A 199 13.31 10.24 -5.06
N ALA A 200 13.79 10.56 -3.87
CA ALA A 200 14.82 9.80 -3.16
C ALA A 200 14.21 8.90 -2.08
N GLY A 201 14.87 7.78 -1.80
CA GLY A 201 14.58 6.93 -0.66
C GLY A 201 15.10 7.51 0.67
N PRO A 202 14.70 6.93 1.81
CA PRO A 202 15.19 7.36 3.11
C PRO A 202 16.62 6.88 3.35
N LEU A 203 17.39 7.65 4.11
CA LEU A 203 18.81 7.37 4.34
C LEU A 203 19.06 6.12 5.21
N TRP A 204 18.12 5.77 6.09
CA TRP A 204 18.30 4.68 7.05
C TRP A 204 18.52 3.31 6.38
N THR A 205 17.97 3.09 5.18
CA THR A 205 18.13 1.82 4.46
C THR A 205 19.60 1.51 4.19
N LYS A 206 20.42 2.54 3.93
CA LYS A 206 21.87 2.41 3.68
C LYS A 206 22.65 1.83 4.87
N HIS A 207 22.11 1.94 6.07
CA HIS A 207 22.74 1.49 7.30
C HIS A 207 22.26 0.11 7.76
N VAL A 208 21.33 -0.51 7.03
CA VAL A 208 20.83 -1.86 7.35
C VAL A 208 21.85 -2.91 6.89
N PRO A 209 22.44 -3.68 7.81
CA PRO A 209 23.46 -4.66 7.47
C PRO A 209 22.86 -5.86 6.71
N PRO A 210 23.70 -6.62 5.99
CA PRO A 210 23.28 -7.92 5.49
C PRO A 210 22.87 -8.88 6.62
N VAL A 211 21.91 -9.76 6.33
CA VAL A 211 21.55 -10.82 7.26
C VAL A 211 22.72 -11.79 7.37
N ASP A 212 23.10 -12.17 8.59
CA ASP A 212 24.17 -13.13 8.81
C ASP A 212 23.83 -14.49 8.17
N LYS A 213 24.76 -15.04 7.38
CA LYS A 213 24.53 -16.29 6.64
C LYS A 213 24.47 -17.51 7.56
N GLN A 214 25.18 -17.49 8.68
CA GLN A 214 25.09 -18.59 9.65
C GLN A 214 23.72 -18.58 10.32
N TYR A 215 23.26 -17.42 10.75
CA TYR A 215 21.91 -17.22 11.27
C TYR A 215 20.83 -17.67 10.27
N LEU A 216 21.00 -17.38 8.97
CA LEU A 216 20.10 -17.89 7.93
C LEU A 216 20.07 -19.41 7.88
N ARG A 217 21.23 -20.09 7.92
CA ARG A 217 21.30 -21.56 7.95
C ARG A 217 20.68 -22.17 9.19
N ASP A 218 20.77 -21.48 10.33
CA ASP A 218 20.25 -21.97 11.60
C ASP A 218 18.72 -21.83 11.70
N VAL A 219 18.15 -20.80 11.06
CA VAL A 219 16.73 -20.44 11.21
C VAL A 219 15.88 -20.85 10.02
N MET A 220 16.41 -20.78 8.79
CA MET A 220 15.66 -21.06 7.57
C MET A 220 15.87 -22.49 7.08
N PRO A 221 14.85 -23.12 6.48
CA PRO A 221 15.00 -24.44 5.90
C PRO A 221 15.91 -24.39 4.67
N GLU A 222 16.67 -25.45 4.42
CA GLU A 222 17.66 -25.51 3.33
C GLU A 222 17.05 -25.19 1.95
N ARG A 223 15.78 -25.55 1.71
CA ARG A 223 15.05 -25.24 0.47
C ARG A 223 14.91 -23.74 0.18
N MET A 224 15.04 -22.88 1.19
CA MET A 224 14.96 -21.43 1.07
C MET A 224 16.36 -20.80 0.90
N LEU A 225 17.43 -21.60 0.86
CA LEU A 225 18.79 -21.12 0.78
C LEU A 225 19.42 -21.50 -0.56
N ASP A 226 20.17 -20.58 -1.14
CA ASP A 226 21.00 -20.90 -2.30
C ASP A 226 22.33 -21.55 -1.90
N SER A 227 23.14 -21.92 -2.90
CA SER A 227 24.47 -22.52 -2.68
C SER A 227 25.44 -21.61 -1.92
N GLN A 228 25.16 -20.30 -1.85
CA GLN A 228 25.96 -19.31 -1.13
C GLN A 228 25.42 -19.01 0.28
N GLY A 229 24.35 -19.67 0.71
CA GLY A 229 23.67 -19.45 1.99
C GLY A 229 22.88 -18.14 2.06
N ARG A 230 22.44 -17.61 0.92
CA ARG A 230 21.53 -16.45 0.82
C ARG A 230 20.07 -16.92 0.84
N LEU A 231 19.19 -16.09 1.38
CA LEU A 231 17.76 -16.38 1.44
C LEU A 231 17.10 -16.14 0.08
N VAL A 232 16.57 -17.19 -0.53
CA VAL A 232 15.83 -17.15 -1.79
C VAL A 232 14.37 -16.80 -1.51
N LEU A 233 13.92 -15.67 -2.07
CA LEU A 233 12.54 -15.18 -1.94
C LEU A 233 11.78 -15.36 -3.26
N HIS A 234 12.46 -15.09 -4.38
CA HIS A 234 11.93 -15.31 -5.73
C HIS A 234 12.95 -16.14 -6.54
N GLU A 235 12.46 -17.07 -7.35
CA GLU A 235 13.32 -17.88 -8.21
C GLU A 235 13.99 -17.03 -9.31
N GLU A 236 15.22 -17.40 -9.67
CA GLU A 236 15.98 -16.81 -10.80
C GLU A 236 16.14 -15.27 -10.76
N ALA A 237 16.14 -14.68 -9.57
CA ALA A 237 16.24 -13.23 -9.41
C ALA A 237 17.67 -12.73 -9.12
N ASP A 238 18.03 -11.57 -9.66
CA ASP A 238 19.36 -10.97 -9.48
C ASP A 238 19.28 -9.44 -9.27
N SER A 239 18.77 -9.01 -8.12
CA SER A 239 18.82 -7.60 -7.70
C SER A 239 20.04 -7.33 -6.84
N GLU A 240 20.82 -6.31 -7.20
CA GLU A 240 21.93 -5.81 -6.38
C GLU A 240 21.44 -5.32 -4.99
N ILE A 241 20.26 -4.69 -4.93
CA ILE A 241 19.67 -4.17 -3.68
C ILE A 241 19.37 -5.29 -2.69
N PHE A 242 18.89 -6.43 -3.17
CA PHE A 242 18.62 -7.60 -2.35
C PHE A 242 19.90 -8.40 -2.06
N ASN A 243 20.76 -8.57 -3.07
CA ASN A 243 22.01 -9.34 -2.97
C ASN A 243 22.94 -8.79 -1.88
N LYS A 244 23.09 -7.46 -1.79
CA LYS A 244 23.93 -6.85 -0.75
C LYS A 244 23.45 -7.11 0.69
N ARG A 245 22.22 -7.64 0.86
CA ARG A 245 21.67 -8.06 2.16
C ARG A 245 21.56 -9.57 2.36
N ASN A 246 22.21 -10.36 1.49
CA ASN A 246 22.11 -11.82 1.44
C ASN A 246 20.68 -12.32 1.15
N LEU A 247 19.93 -11.58 0.33
CA LEU A 247 18.60 -11.95 -0.15
C LEU A 247 18.63 -12.11 -1.68
N VAL A 248 17.87 -13.06 -2.22
CA VAL A 248 17.70 -13.29 -3.66
C VAL A 248 16.25 -13.00 -4.01
N ALA A 249 16.01 -11.85 -4.64
CA ALA A 249 14.69 -11.39 -5.06
C ALA A 249 14.79 -10.42 -6.24
N SER A 250 13.67 -10.17 -6.93
CA SER A 250 13.60 -9.32 -8.12
C SER A 250 12.87 -8.01 -7.84
N GLU A 251 13.37 -6.92 -8.42
CA GLU A 251 12.71 -5.62 -8.43
C GLU A 251 11.71 -5.48 -9.58
N GLY A 252 11.68 -6.41 -10.53
CA GLY A 252 10.88 -6.29 -11.76
C GLY A 252 9.39 -6.06 -11.49
N MET A 253 8.87 -6.63 -10.40
CA MET A 253 7.49 -6.42 -9.96
C MET A 253 7.17 -4.97 -9.56
N PHE A 254 8.18 -4.19 -9.14
CA PHE A 254 7.99 -2.79 -8.72
C PHE A 254 7.70 -1.86 -9.90
N TYR A 255 8.00 -2.27 -11.13
CA TYR A 255 7.76 -1.49 -12.34
C TYR A 255 6.42 -1.81 -13.01
N ARG A 256 5.70 -2.84 -12.53
CA ARG A 256 4.42 -3.30 -13.10
C ARG A 256 3.18 -2.71 -12.41
N ILE A 257 3.36 -1.72 -11.55
CA ILE A 257 2.26 -0.96 -10.94
C ILE A 257 1.69 0.08 -11.87
#